data_AF-A0ABD5YTW6-F1
#
_entry.id   AF-A0ABD5YTW6-F1
#
_cell.length_a   1.000
_cell.length_b   1.000
_cell.length_c   1.000
_cell.angle_alpha   90.00
_cell.angle_beta   90.00
_cell.angle_gamma   90.00
#
_symmetry.space_group_name_H-M   'P 1'
#
loop_
_entity.id
_entity.type
_entity.pdbx_description
1 polymer ?
#
loop_
_entity_poly.entity_id
_entity_poly.type
_entity_poly.pdbx_seq_one_letter_code
_entity_poly.pdbx_strand_id
1 'polypeptide(L)'
;MSTDPIWEHPHDNEPEVPLTEDIAPGTANDPDAGSTEEATITIDGHRVETETGSTLLDACEAVETDGDVLALCSYDEHEKIGPRSECRTCMVETEEHGVIPSCSFPARDGMTVRTDTEAASEARDVNLDLLLSNHNLLCTTCGKNGRCELQDVSIENSVVEPRYGVMHDRDELEPIDDSSPFIQIDHNKCILCNRCVEACNDVQVEGVLRMEGSGEDTHIGFQNGMKTMMESTCVSCGHCATVCPTGALLEQGLVDATTLPVPGFTHKNSAEGIVGEEYEHQPTQMTPMKSDLDTQNEPLASEWPATEGDD
;
A
#
# COMPACT_ATOMS: atom_id res chain seq x y z
N MET A 1 11.43 -45.26 27.04
CA MET A 1 10.77 -43.96 26.85
C MET A 1 11.76 -43.15 26.04
N SER A 2 11.46 -42.94 24.76
CA SER A 2 12.33 -42.19 23.84
C SER A 2 12.56 -40.79 24.38
N THR A 3 13.79 -40.31 24.27
CA THR A 3 14.23 -38.96 24.66
C THR A 3 14.35 -38.04 23.44
N ASP A 4 13.60 -38.32 22.38
CA ASP A 4 13.68 -37.54 21.15
C ASP A 4 12.88 -36.24 21.32
N PRO A 5 13.47 -35.08 21.00
CA PRO A 5 12.79 -33.79 21.14
C PRO A 5 11.59 -33.70 20.19
N ILE A 6 10.50 -33.09 20.67
CA ILE A 6 9.20 -32.94 19.98
C ILE A 6 9.27 -31.97 18.78
N TRP A 7 10.46 -31.43 18.48
CA TRP A 7 10.71 -30.41 17.44
C TRP A 7 11.73 -30.90 16.41
N GLU A 8 11.49 -32.07 15.81
CA GLU A 8 12.10 -32.37 14.52
C GLU A 8 11.27 -31.68 13.43
N HIS A 9 11.82 -30.61 12.86
CA HIS A 9 11.21 -29.90 11.73
C HIS A 9 11.03 -30.89 10.57
N PRO A 10 9.82 -31.05 9.99
CA PRO A 10 9.58 -31.99 8.89
C PRO A 10 10.29 -31.65 7.56
N HIS A 11 11.13 -30.60 7.52
CA HIS A 11 11.54 -29.93 6.29
C HIS A 11 13.01 -30.16 5.89
N ASP A 12 13.70 -31.15 6.48
CA ASP A 12 15.11 -31.46 6.13
C ASP A 12 15.31 -32.08 4.72
N ASN A 13 14.23 -32.22 3.94
CA ASN A 13 14.26 -32.76 2.56
C ASN A 13 13.56 -31.84 1.55
N GLU A 14 13.25 -30.61 1.92
CA GLU A 14 12.80 -29.63 0.94
C GLU A 14 14.00 -29.16 0.11
N PRO A 15 13.86 -29.01 -1.21
CA PRO A 15 14.91 -28.41 -2.01
C PRO A 15 15.24 -27.03 -1.42
N GLU A 16 16.51 -26.81 -1.09
CA GLU A 16 17.00 -25.49 -0.65
C GLU A 16 16.47 -24.45 -1.64
N VAL A 17 15.59 -23.56 -1.15
CA VAL A 17 15.13 -22.42 -1.95
C VAL A 17 16.39 -21.61 -2.24
N PRO A 18 16.78 -21.44 -3.52
CA PRO A 18 17.98 -20.70 -3.85
C PRO A 18 17.89 -19.32 -3.21
N LEU A 19 18.94 -18.94 -2.49
CA LEU A 19 19.05 -17.61 -1.90
C LEU A 19 18.80 -16.56 -2.99
N THR A 20 17.98 -15.57 -2.66
CA THR A 20 17.45 -14.51 -3.54
C THR A 20 18.53 -13.61 -4.17
N GLU A 21 19.82 -13.92 -3.98
CA GLU A 21 20.97 -13.16 -4.46
C GLU A 21 20.99 -13.00 -6.00
N ASP A 22 20.49 -14.00 -6.72
CA ASP A 22 20.42 -14.03 -8.19
C ASP A 22 19.00 -13.80 -8.73
N ILE A 23 17.99 -13.67 -7.86
CA ILE A 23 16.63 -13.34 -8.25
C ILE A 23 16.54 -11.82 -8.27
N ALA A 24 16.50 -11.22 -9.45
CA ALA A 24 16.04 -9.83 -9.56
C ALA A 24 14.65 -9.77 -8.88
N PRO A 25 14.46 -9.00 -7.80
CA PRO A 25 13.15 -8.89 -7.15
C PRO A 25 12.16 -8.47 -8.23
N GLY A 26 11.26 -9.41 -8.53
CA GLY A 26 10.68 -9.52 -9.85
C GLY A 26 9.18 -9.50 -9.75
N THR A 27 8.62 -8.30 -9.64
CA THR A 27 7.20 -8.03 -9.94
C THR A 27 6.97 -6.64 -10.53
N ALA A 28 7.95 -5.75 -10.46
CA ALA A 28 7.87 -4.38 -10.94
C ALA A 28 8.90 -4.16 -12.06
N ASN A 29 8.69 -4.81 -13.22
CA ASN A 29 9.62 -4.77 -14.36
C ASN A 29 9.65 -3.42 -15.12
N ASP A 30 8.96 -2.38 -14.63
CA ASP A 30 8.96 -1.08 -15.30
C ASP A 30 10.29 -0.37 -15.07
N PRO A 31 10.80 0.32 -16.11
CA PRO A 31 12.05 1.07 -16.00
C PRO A 31 11.93 2.18 -14.96
N ASP A 32 13.05 2.54 -14.33
CA ASP A 32 13.12 3.68 -13.42
C ASP A 32 12.48 4.92 -14.06
N ALA A 33 11.47 5.47 -13.39
CA ALA A 33 10.84 6.71 -13.78
C ALA A 33 11.75 7.88 -13.37
N GLY A 34 11.94 8.84 -14.29
CA GLY A 34 12.66 10.08 -13.97
C GLY A 34 13.53 10.62 -15.10
N SER A 35 13.90 11.89 -14.97
CA SER A 35 14.81 12.58 -15.89
C SER A 35 16.25 12.12 -15.74
N THR A 36 17.05 12.23 -16.81
CA THR A 36 18.50 11.96 -16.76
C THR A 36 19.33 13.19 -16.45
N GLU A 37 18.72 14.38 -16.49
CA GLU A 37 19.35 15.68 -16.29
C GLU A 37 18.36 16.61 -15.57
N GLU A 38 18.86 17.70 -14.99
CA GLU A 38 18.03 18.79 -14.48
C GLU A 38 17.22 19.43 -15.63
N ALA A 39 16.02 19.89 -15.33
CA ALA A 39 15.12 20.44 -16.34
C ALA A 39 14.41 21.69 -15.83
N THR A 40 14.12 22.62 -16.75
CA THR A 40 13.16 23.69 -16.48
C THR A 40 11.86 23.48 -17.25
N ILE A 41 10.76 23.34 -16.53
CA ILE A 41 9.43 23.03 -17.09
C ILE A 41 8.49 24.21 -16.82
N THR A 42 7.47 24.36 -17.67
CA THR A 42 6.36 25.28 -17.42
C THR A 42 5.10 24.49 -17.11
N ILE A 43 4.50 24.67 -15.94
CA ILE A 43 3.27 23.99 -15.49
C ILE A 43 2.23 25.06 -15.23
N ASP A 44 1.13 25.07 -15.98
CA ASP A 44 0.06 26.07 -15.86
C ASP A 44 0.57 27.53 -15.87
N GLY A 45 1.68 27.76 -16.60
CA GLY A 45 2.35 29.06 -16.69
C GLY A 45 3.39 29.34 -15.58
N HIS A 46 3.50 28.48 -14.56
CA HIS A 46 4.53 28.52 -13.54
C HIS A 46 5.81 27.85 -14.02
N ARG A 47 6.96 28.51 -13.87
CA ARG A 47 8.27 27.94 -14.22
C ARG A 47 8.84 27.17 -13.03
N VAL A 48 9.18 25.91 -13.24
CA VAL A 48 9.68 24.98 -12.21
C VAL A 48 11.03 24.43 -12.63
N GLU A 49 12.01 24.48 -11.73
CA GLU A 49 13.29 23.81 -11.89
C GLU A 49 13.23 22.47 -11.17
N THR A 50 13.57 21.38 -11.86
CA THR A 50 13.53 20.03 -11.32
C THR A 50 14.92 19.42 -11.27
N GLU A 51 15.16 18.57 -10.27
CA GLU A 51 16.42 17.83 -10.15
C GLU A 51 16.50 16.67 -11.16
N THR A 52 17.68 16.05 -11.25
CA THR A 52 17.84 14.81 -12.01
C THR A 52 17.06 13.68 -11.33
N GLY A 53 16.35 12.88 -12.12
CA GLY A 53 15.49 11.79 -11.63
C GLY A 53 14.05 12.23 -11.35
N SER A 54 13.69 13.49 -11.63
CA SER A 54 12.34 13.97 -11.41
C SER A 54 11.36 13.55 -12.52
N THR A 55 10.10 13.37 -12.12
CA THR A 55 8.96 13.11 -13.00
C THR A 55 8.16 14.39 -13.23
N LEU A 56 7.17 14.35 -14.15
CA LEU A 56 6.23 15.47 -14.27
C LEU A 56 5.33 15.61 -13.04
N LEU A 57 5.06 14.52 -12.30
CA LEU A 57 4.28 14.59 -11.07
C LEU A 57 5.05 15.38 -10.00
N ASP A 58 6.33 15.07 -9.78
CA ASP A 58 7.18 15.80 -8.82
C ASP A 58 7.19 17.31 -9.13
N ALA A 59 7.22 17.63 -10.43
CA ALA A 59 7.18 19.00 -10.89
C ALA A 59 5.81 19.67 -10.61
N CYS A 60 4.70 18.93 -10.78
CA CYS A 60 3.36 19.40 -10.43
C CYS A 60 3.22 19.63 -8.93
N GLU A 61 3.73 18.72 -8.09
CA GLU A 61 3.68 18.81 -6.62
C GLU A 61 4.52 19.99 -6.07
N ALA A 62 5.52 20.45 -6.83
CA ALA A 62 6.36 21.58 -6.45
C ALA A 62 5.67 22.96 -6.63
N VAL A 63 4.49 23.02 -7.25
CA VAL A 63 3.76 24.27 -7.51
C VAL A 63 2.27 24.14 -7.24
N GLU A 64 1.59 25.28 -7.14
CA GLU A 64 0.13 25.30 -7.19
C GLU A 64 -0.31 25.09 -8.64
N THR A 65 -1.04 24.01 -8.89
CA THR A 65 -1.59 23.66 -10.21
C THR A 65 -3.06 24.09 -10.33
N ASP A 66 -3.52 24.31 -11.57
CA ASP A 66 -4.92 24.67 -11.82
C ASP A 66 -5.88 23.48 -11.62
N GLY A 67 -5.41 22.25 -11.83
CA GLY A 67 -6.15 21.01 -11.59
C GLY A 67 -5.48 20.10 -10.56
N ASP A 68 -6.27 19.24 -9.94
CA ASP A 68 -5.80 18.26 -8.95
C ASP A 68 -5.11 17.07 -9.65
N VAL A 69 -3.79 16.99 -9.54
CA VAL A 69 -2.97 15.94 -10.15
C VAL A 69 -2.43 15.03 -9.05
N LEU A 70 -3.07 13.87 -8.88
CA LEU A 70 -2.70 12.89 -7.85
C LEU A 70 -2.50 11.50 -8.46
N ALA A 71 -1.49 10.77 -8.00
CA ALA A 71 -1.21 9.41 -8.44
C ALA A 71 -1.45 8.39 -7.33
N LEU A 72 -2.62 7.74 -7.33
CA LEU A 72 -2.98 6.68 -6.37
C LEU A 72 -2.05 5.44 -6.40
N CYS A 73 -1.20 5.32 -7.42
CA CYS A 73 -0.19 4.26 -7.53
C CYS A 73 1.23 4.75 -7.22
N SER A 74 1.40 5.97 -6.69
CA SER A 74 2.69 6.53 -6.27
C SER A 74 2.65 6.89 -4.80
N TYR A 75 3.66 6.48 -4.04
CA TYR A 75 3.80 6.71 -2.61
C TYR A 75 5.24 7.20 -2.35
N ASP A 76 5.37 8.48 -2.05
CA ASP A 76 6.66 9.13 -1.83
C ASP A 76 6.80 9.60 -0.38
N GLU A 77 7.08 8.64 0.53
CA GLU A 77 7.61 8.92 1.86
C GLU A 77 9.10 8.54 1.94
N HIS A 78 9.90 9.05 0.99
CA HIS A 78 11.35 8.80 0.84
C HIS A 78 11.75 7.42 0.28
N GLU A 79 10.79 6.51 0.09
CA GLU A 79 11.01 5.17 -0.45
C GLU A 79 10.75 5.08 -1.96
N LYS A 80 10.08 6.09 -2.55
CA LYS A 80 9.71 6.16 -3.97
C LYS A 80 9.05 4.87 -4.48
N ILE A 81 7.96 4.46 -3.82
CA ILE A 81 7.17 3.28 -4.21
C ILE A 81 6.18 3.70 -5.29
N GLY A 82 6.25 3.07 -6.46
CA GLY A 82 5.67 3.65 -7.67
C GLY A 82 6.51 4.85 -8.14
N PRO A 83 6.45 5.22 -9.43
CA PRO A 83 5.20 5.40 -10.17
C PRO A 83 5.11 4.56 -11.46
N ARG A 84 3.98 3.89 -11.70
CA ARG A 84 3.84 3.02 -12.89
C ARG A 84 2.60 3.17 -13.73
N SER A 85 1.90 4.29 -13.53
CA SER A 85 0.80 4.71 -14.40
C SER A 85 -0.35 3.70 -14.50
N GLU A 86 -0.53 2.84 -13.49
CA GLU A 86 -1.67 1.90 -13.43
C GLU A 86 -2.98 2.63 -13.16
N CYS A 87 -3.01 3.51 -12.15
CA CYS A 87 -4.24 4.18 -11.74
C CYS A 87 -4.70 5.29 -12.70
N ARG A 88 -3.75 5.92 -13.41
CA ARG A 88 -3.98 7.01 -14.37
C ARG A 88 -4.84 8.17 -13.83
N THR A 89 -4.79 8.42 -12.53
CA THR A 89 -5.43 9.61 -11.92
C THR A 89 -4.57 10.87 -12.05
N CYS A 90 -3.32 10.74 -12.53
CA CYS A 90 -2.34 11.82 -12.64
C CYS A 90 -2.15 12.33 -14.09
N MET A 91 -3.17 12.16 -14.96
CA MET A 91 -3.06 12.54 -16.37
C MET A 91 -2.91 14.06 -16.52
N VAL A 92 -2.01 14.50 -17.39
CA VAL A 92 -1.76 15.90 -17.73
C VAL A 92 -1.62 16.05 -19.25
N GLU A 93 -1.88 17.25 -19.79
CA GLU A 93 -1.67 17.53 -21.21
C GLU A 93 -0.34 18.25 -21.45
N THR A 94 0.43 17.77 -22.41
CA THR A 94 1.67 18.39 -22.86
C THR A 94 1.56 18.84 -24.31
N GLU A 95 2.32 19.86 -24.71
CA GLU A 95 2.34 20.31 -26.11
C GLU A 95 2.94 19.27 -27.06
N GLU A 96 3.90 18.49 -26.58
CA GLU A 96 4.71 17.57 -27.37
C GLU A 96 4.08 16.17 -27.49
N HIS A 97 3.41 15.70 -26.43
CA HIS A 97 2.95 14.32 -26.32
C HIS A 97 1.44 14.18 -26.11
N GLY A 98 0.71 15.29 -26.00
CA GLY A 98 -0.71 15.27 -25.67
C GLY A 98 -0.95 14.80 -24.24
N VAL A 99 -2.01 14.05 -24.01
CA VAL A 99 -2.41 13.57 -22.67
C VAL A 99 -1.59 12.36 -22.26
N ILE A 100 -0.84 12.48 -21.18
CA ILE A 100 0.10 11.47 -20.67
C ILE A 100 0.01 11.37 -19.13
N PRO A 101 0.38 10.23 -18.52
CA PRO A 101 0.47 10.13 -17.08
C PRO A 101 1.71 10.90 -16.56
N SER A 102 1.53 11.80 -15.61
CA SER A 102 2.64 12.61 -15.06
C SER A 102 3.60 11.79 -14.20
N CYS A 103 3.07 10.83 -13.44
CA CYS A 103 3.83 10.09 -12.43
C CYS A 103 5.02 9.32 -13.01
N SER A 104 4.90 8.67 -14.17
CA SER A 104 6.01 7.92 -14.75
C SER A 104 6.71 8.63 -15.91
N PHE A 105 6.29 9.85 -16.26
CA PHE A 105 6.87 10.58 -17.39
C PHE A 105 8.05 11.45 -16.92
N PRO A 106 9.25 11.29 -17.50
CA PRO A 106 10.41 12.08 -17.13
C PRO A 106 10.21 13.58 -17.34
N ALA A 107 10.60 14.38 -16.36
CA ALA A 107 10.75 15.83 -16.49
C ALA A 107 11.82 16.15 -17.56
N ARG A 108 11.46 16.85 -18.64
CA ARG A 108 12.43 17.25 -19.69
C ARG A 108 12.45 18.76 -19.87
N ASP A 109 13.64 19.28 -20.12
CA ASP A 109 13.85 20.72 -20.25
C ASP A 109 12.99 21.31 -21.39
N GLY A 110 12.34 22.44 -21.08
CA GLY A 110 11.51 23.17 -22.01
C GLY A 110 10.08 22.66 -22.18
N MET A 111 9.68 21.58 -21.49
CA MET A 111 8.31 21.07 -21.57
C MET A 111 7.28 22.08 -21.05
N THR A 112 6.11 22.09 -21.68
CA THR A 112 4.94 22.83 -21.21
C THR A 112 3.80 21.87 -20.88
N VAL A 113 3.37 21.88 -19.63
CA VAL A 113 2.34 21.02 -19.05
C VAL A 113 1.14 21.87 -18.67
N ARG A 114 -0.05 21.38 -18.98
CA ARG A 114 -1.33 21.96 -18.57
C ARG A 114 -2.13 20.92 -17.81
N THR A 115 -2.53 21.23 -16.59
CA THR A 115 -3.18 20.26 -15.70
C THR A 115 -4.71 20.29 -15.84
N ASP A 116 -5.34 21.45 -16.06
CA ASP A 116 -6.80 21.61 -16.12
C ASP A 116 -7.36 21.74 -17.56
N THR A 117 -6.79 21.01 -18.51
CA THR A 117 -7.40 20.94 -19.85
C THR A 117 -8.59 19.99 -19.85
N GLU A 118 -9.57 20.24 -20.72
CA GLU A 118 -10.73 19.35 -20.88
C GLU A 118 -10.31 17.89 -21.12
N ALA A 119 -9.26 17.67 -21.91
CA ALA A 119 -8.76 16.34 -22.20
C ALA A 119 -8.05 15.68 -21.00
N ALA A 120 -7.27 16.44 -20.22
CA ALA A 120 -6.60 15.93 -19.03
C ALA A 120 -7.60 15.64 -17.90
N SER A 121 -8.53 16.57 -17.63
CA SER A 121 -9.59 16.40 -16.63
C SER A 121 -10.48 15.21 -16.96
N GLU A 122 -11.00 15.13 -18.18
CA GLU A 122 -11.85 14.00 -18.60
C GLU A 122 -11.11 12.67 -18.48
N ALA A 123 -9.81 12.63 -18.81
CA ALA A 123 -9.01 11.43 -18.63
C ALA A 123 -8.90 11.02 -17.16
N ARG A 124 -8.66 11.96 -16.24
CA ARG A 124 -8.64 11.66 -14.79
C ARG A 124 -10.00 11.18 -14.31
N ASP A 125 -11.07 11.86 -14.68
CA ASP A 125 -12.45 11.51 -14.29
C ASP A 125 -12.83 10.11 -14.77
N VAL A 126 -12.53 9.78 -16.04
CA VAL A 126 -12.82 8.44 -16.59
C VAL A 126 -12.05 7.35 -15.85
N ASN A 127 -10.76 7.57 -15.57
CA ASN A 127 -9.98 6.56 -14.86
C ASN A 127 -10.47 6.41 -13.41
N LEU A 128 -10.76 7.51 -12.71
CA LEU A 128 -11.31 7.47 -11.36
C LEU A 128 -12.65 6.73 -11.32
N ASP A 129 -13.54 6.99 -12.26
CA ASP A 129 -14.82 6.27 -12.37
C ASP A 129 -14.60 4.77 -12.58
N LEU A 130 -13.66 4.37 -13.45
CA LEU A 130 -13.35 2.96 -13.69
C LEU A 130 -12.79 2.27 -12.43
N LEU A 131 -11.93 2.95 -11.67
CA LEU A 131 -11.45 2.44 -10.38
C LEU A 131 -12.60 2.24 -9.41
N LEU A 132 -13.51 3.21 -9.28
CA LEU A 132 -14.66 3.14 -8.38
C LEU A 132 -15.70 2.10 -8.84
N SER A 133 -15.89 1.93 -10.14
CA SER A 133 -16.74 0.89 -10.71
C SER A 133 -16.25 -0.52 -10.38
N ASN A 134 -14.94 -0.70 -10.23
CA ASN A 134 -14.30 -1.94 -9.81
C ASN A 134 -13.84 -1.93 -8.35
N HIS A 135 -14.50 -1.16 -7.48
CA HIS A 135 -14.21 -1.12 -6.05
C HIS A 135 -15.48 -1.37 -5.21
N ASN A 136 -15.37 -2.13 -4.13
CA ASN A 136 -16.47 -2.29 -3.18
C ASN A 136 -16.62 -1.03 -2.31
N LEU A 137 -17.58 -0.17 -2.71
CA LEU A 137 -17.91 1.13 -2.12
C LEU A 137 -18.63 1.06 -0.75
N LEU A 138 -18.57 -0.06 -0.04
CA LEU A 138 -18.95 -0.12 1.38
C LEU A 138 -17.91 0.59 2.25
N CYS A 139 -17.84 1.93 2.13
CA CYS A 139 -16.89 2.77 2.86
C CYS A 139 -17.24 2.89 4.34
N THR A 140 -18.52 2.85 4.69
CA THR A 140 -18.99 2.98 6.08
C THR A 140 -18.57 1.81 6.97
N THR A 141 -18.37 0.64 6.38
CA THR A 141 -17.84 -0.57 7.06
C THR A 141 -16.35 -0.78 6.81
N CYS A 142 -15.66 0.13 6.11
CA CYS A 142 -14.24 -0.02 5.81
C CYS A 142 -13.36 0.53 6.95
N GLY A 143 -12.34 -0.22 7.37
CA GLY A 143 -11.32 0.19 8.36
C GLY A 143 -10.33 1.28 7.90
N LYS A 144 -10.37 1.64 6.62
CA LYS A 144 -9.60 2.77 6.03
C LYS A 144 -10.46 4.04 5.89
N ASN A 145 -11.73 4.01 6.28
CA ASN A 145 -12.63 5.17 6.12
C ASN A 145 -12.09 6.41 6.86
N GLY A 146 -12.06 7.56 6.18
CA GLY A 146 -11.49 8.81 6.71
C GLY A 146 -9.96 8.90 6.66
N ARG A 147 -9.28 7.91 6.06
CA ARG A 147 -7.83 7.89 5.80
C ARG A 147 -7.50 7.14 4.49
N CYS A 148 -8.44 7.15 3.56
CA CYS A 148 -8.38 6.40 2.30
C CYS A 148 -8.10 7.39 1.18
N GLU A 149 -6.97 7.26 0.50
CA GLU A 149 -6.58 8.19 -0.58
C GLU A 149 -7.58 8.15 -1.74
N LEU A 150 -8.14 6.97 -2.06
CA LEU A 150 -9.19 6.87 -3.09
C LEU A 150 -10.45 7.65 -2.69
N GLN A 151 -10.79 7.66 -1.40
CA GLN A 151 -11.92 8.43 -0.89
C GLN A 151 -11.65 9.93 -0.99
N ASP A 152 -10.46 10.37 -0.60
CA ASP A 152 -10.06 11.77 -0.63
C ASP A 152 -10.09 12.31 -2.06
N VAL A 153 -9.45 11.60 -3.01
CA VAL A 153 -9.48 11.95 -4.44
C VAL A 153 -10.91 12.00 -4.99
N SER A 154 -11.78 11.07 -4.58
CA SER A 154 -13.18 11.06 -5.02
C SER A 154 -13.98 12.26 -4.49
N ILE A 155 -13.70 12.71 -3.27
CA ILE A 155 -14.34 13.88 -2.66
C ILE A 155 -13.86 15.16 -3.34
N GLU A 156 -12.55 15.28 -3.57
CA GLU A 156 -11.93 16.42 -4.24
C GLU A 156 -12.49 16.60 -5.65
N ASN A 157 -12.61 15.51 -6.41
CA ASN A 157 -13.20 15.50 -7.75
C ASN A 157 -14.74 15.54 -7.74
N SER A 158 -15.38 15.73 -6.58
CA SER A 158 -16.83 15.86 -6.42
C SER A 158 -17.63 14.71 -7.05
N VAL A 159 -17.09 13.49 -6.98
CA VAL A 159 -17.75 12.29 -7.52
C VAL A 159 -19.01 12.01 -6.71
N VAL A 160 -20.16 11.98 -7.38
CA VAL A 160 -21.46 11.65 -6.76
C VAL A 160 -21.77 10.16 -6.93
N GLU A 161 -21.60 9.64 -8.15
CA GLU A 161 -21.76 8.23 -8.48
C GLU A 161 -20.86 7.89 -9.68
N PRO A 162 -20.25 6.68 -9.74
CA PRO A 162 -19.44 6.30 -10.89
C PRO A 162 -20.28 6.16 -12.17
N ARG A 163 -19.82 6.77 -13.27
CA ARG A 163 -20.55 6.78 -14.56
C ARG A 163 -20.79 5.40 -15.16
N TYR A 164 -19.90 4.44 -14.88
CA TYR A 164 -19.96 3.08 -15.45
C TYR A 164 -20.67 2.08 -14.53
N GLY A 165 -21.40 2.59 -13.53
CA GLY A 165 -22.04 1.78 -12.50
C GLY A 165 -21.07 1.42 -11.37
N VAL A 166 -21.59 0.82 -10.32
CA VAL A 166 -20.79 0.29 -9.21
C VAL A 166 -20.75 -1.22 -9.33
N MET A 167 -19.77 -1.86 -8.67
CA MET A 167 -19.57 -3.32 -8.70
C MET A 167 -20.72 -4.08 -7.99
N HIS A 168 -21.93 -4.06 -8.58
CA HIS A 168 -23.10 -4.83 -8.17
C HIS A 168 -23.28 -6.09 -9.02
N ASP A 169 -22.44 -6.32 -10.04
CA ASP A 169 -22.56 -7.40 -11.03
C ASP A 169 -21.47 -8.48 -10.95
N ARG A 170 -20.54 -8.45 -9.97
CA ARG A 170 -19.84 -9.67 -9.58
C ARG A 170 -20.81 -10.45 -8.69
N ASP A 171 -21.45 -11.46 -9.27
CA ASP A 171 -22.40 -12.33 -8.56
C ASP A 171 -21.80 -13.04 -7.33
N GLU A 172 -20.48 -12.94 -7.08
CA GLU A 172 -19.79 -13.51 -5.92
C GLU A 172 -18.63 -12.56 -5.50
N LEU A 173 -18.77 -11.86 -4.37
CA LEU A 173 -17.65 -11.14 -3.75
C LEU A 173 -16.58 -12.15 -3.30
N GLU A 174 -15.30 -11.81 -3.49
CA GLU A 174 -14.22 -12.68 -3.03
C GLU A 174 -14.19 -12.75 -1.50
N PRO A 175 -13.87 -13.92 -0.92
CA PRO A 175 -13.71 -14.03 0.52
C PRO A 175 -12.51 -13.18 0.99
N ILE A 176 -12.63 -12.59 2.17
CA ILE A 176 -11.52 -11.88 2.81
C ILE A 176 -10.49 -12.90 3.28
N ASP A 177 -9.21 -12.66 3.00
CA ASP A 177 -8.11 -13.41 3.60
C ASP A 177 -7.77 -12.80 4.96
N ASP A 178 -8.20 -13.49 6.01
CA ASP A 178 -7.99 -13.18 7.42
C ASP A 178 -7.07 -14.22 8.08
N SER A 179 -6.33 -14.99 7.28
CA SER A 179 -5.47 -16.07 7.77
C SER A 179 -4.27 -15.57 8.54
N SER A 180 -3.74 -14.40 8.19
CA SER A 180 -2.57 -13.83 8.86
C SER A 180 -2.99 -13.12 10.16
N PRO A 181 -2.27 -13.35 11.27
CA PRO A 181 -2.56 -12.71 12.55
C PRO A 181 -2.22 -11.22 12.58
N PHE A 182 -1.64 -10.67 11.51
CA PHE A 182 -1.20 -9.28 11.46
C PHE A 182 -1.84 -8.48 10.32
N ILE A 183 -2.09 -9.10 9.16
CA ILE A 183 -2.57 -8.40 7.97
C ILE A 183 -3.81 -9.11 7.42
N GLN A 184 -4.89 -8.36 7.24
CA GLN A 184 -6.09 -8.78 6.53
C GLN A 184 -6.01 -8.28 5.09
N ILE A 185 -6.43 -9.12 4.13
CA ILE A 185 -6.53 -8.74 2.72
C ILE A 185 -7.98 -8.87 2.23
N ASP A 186 -8.51 -7.77 1.68
CA ASP A 186 -9.80 -7.69 0.98
C ASP A 186 -9.58 -7.26 -0.48
N HIS A 187 -9.58 -8.23 -1.40
CA HIS A 187 -9.43 -7.97 -2.84
C HIS A 187 -10.58 -7.14 -3.42
N ASN A 188 -11.77 -7.18 -2.83
CA ASN A 188 -12.92 -6.42 -3.31
C ASN A 188 -12.69 -4.90 -3.16
N LYS A 189 -11.72 -4.48 -2.34
CA LYS A 189 -11.32 -3.09 -2.14
C LYS A 189 -9.99 -2.74 -2.83
N CYS A 190 -9.39 -3.67 -3.57
CA CYS A 190 -8.12 -3.44 -4.27
C CYS A 190 -8.35 -2.66 -5.56
N ILE A 191 -7.49 -1.66 -5.83
CA ILE A 191 -7.46 -0.92 -7.10
C ILE A 191 -6.31 -1.34 -8.02
N LEU A 192 -5.63 -2.44 -7.69
CA LEU A 192 -4.52 -3.01 -8.47
C LEU A 192 -3.38 -2.00 -8.74
N CYS A 193 -3.11 -1.12 -7.77
CA CYS A 193 -2.11 -0.05 -7.88
C CYS A 193 -0.65 -0.52 -7.72
N ASN A 194 -0.41 -1.80 -7.43
CA ASN A 194 0.90 -2.42 -7.30
C ASN A 194 1.80 -1.92 -6.14
N ARG A 195 1.42 -0.84 -5.40
CA ARG A 195 2.21 -0.30 -4.28
C ARG A 195 2.60 -1.36 -3.24
N CYS A 196 1.68 -2.24 -2.86
CA CYS A 196 1.93 -3.27 -1.85
C CYS A 196 2.96 -4.33 -2.30
N VAL A 197 2.98 -4.62 -3.59
CA VAL A 197 3.88 -5.60 -4.21
C VAL A 197 5.30 -5.03 -4.30
N GLU A 198 5.44 -3.79 -4.76
CA GLU A 198 6.73 -3.05 -4.79
C GLU A 198 7.29 -2.83 -3.38
N ALA A 199 6.44 -2.40 -2.43
CA ALA A 199 6.78 -2.35 -1.02
C ALA A 199 7.33 -3.69 -0.48
N CYS A 200 6.66 -4.80 -0.82
CA CYS A 200 7.06 -6.12 -0.33
C CYS A 200 8.37 -6.63 -0.96
N ASN A 201 8.58 -6.36 -2.25
CA ASN A 201 9.61 -7.03 -3.03
C ASN A 201 10.85 -6.17 -3.26
N ASP A 202 10.68 -4.86 -3.39
CA ASP A 202 11.76 -3.94 -3.73
C ASP A 202 12.27 -3.19 -2.50
N VAL A 203 11.37 -2.82 -1.58
CA VAL A 203 11.75 -2.14 -0.33
C VAL A 203 12.11 -3.14 0.77
N GLN A 204 11.20 -4.07 1.08
CA GLN A 204 11.42 -5.06 2.15
C GLN A 204 12.23 -6.28 1.68
N VAL A 205 12.32 -6.50 0.35
CA VAL A 205 13.05 -7.63 -0.25
C VAL A 205 12.57 -9.00 0.24
N GLU A 206 11.26 -9.10 0.51
CA GLU A 206 10.63 -10.31 1.04
C GLU A 206 10.14 -11.24 -0.09
N GLY A 207 9.71 -10.68 -1.24
CA GLY A 207 9.37 -11.50 -2.42
C GLY A 207 8.04 -12.27 -2.30
N VAL A 208 7.13 -11.84 -1.41
CA VAL A 208 5.88 -12.56 -1.08
C VAL A 208 4.72 -12.16 -1.98
N LEU A 209 4.46 -10.86 -2.11
CA LEU A 209 3.28 -10.38 -2.84
C LEU A 209 3.57 -10.29 -4.33
N ARG A 210 2.58 -10.59 -5.17
CA ARG A 210 2.70 -10.44 -6.63
C ARG A 210 1.35 -10.17 -7.28
N MET A 211 1.38 -9.66 -8.51
CA MET A 211 0.20 -9.60 -9.36
C MET A 211 -0.04 -10.97 -9.99
N GLU A 212 -1.21 -11.56 -9.77
CA GLU A 212 -1.64 -12.83 -10.37
C GLU A 212 -2.88 -12.65 -11.23
N GLY A 213 -3.08 -13.57 -12.17
CA GLY A 213 -4.23 -13.57 -13.07
C GLY A 213 -4.03 -12.72 -14.33
N SER A 214 -5.12 -12.49 -15.05
CA SER A 214 -5.13 -11.69 -16.27
C SER A 214 -6.53 -11.14 -16.55
N GLY A 215 -6.62 -9.91 -17.05
CA GLY A 215 -7.91 -9.29 -17.33
C GLY A 215 -8.70 -9.07 -16.05
N GLU A 216 -9.95 -9.55 -16.02
CA GLU A 216 -10.85 -9.42 -14.86
C GLU A 216 -10.43 -10.25 -13.64
N ASP A 217 -9.67 -11.33 -13.84
CA ASP A 217 -9.18 -12.22 -12.76
C ASP A 217 -7.90 -11.69 -12.09
N THR A 218 -7.48 -10.45 -12.39
CA THR A 218 -6.22 -9.91 -11.86
C THR A 218 -6.38 -9.52 -10.40
N HIS A 219 -5.53 -10.07 -9.52
CA HIS A 219 -5.57 -9.83 -8.08
C HIS A 219 -4.17 -9.87 -7.46
N ILE A 220 -4.09 -9.51 -6.18
CA ILE A 220 -2.87 -9.68 -5.38
C ILE A 220 -2.78 -11.15 -4.97
N GLY A 221 -1.75 -11.84 -5.42
CA GLY A 221 -1.45 -13.20 -5.01
C GLY A 221 -0.18 -13.30 -4.20
N PHE A 222 0.18 -14.54 -3.87
CA PHE A 222 1.32 -14.89 -3.03
C PHE A 222 2.31 -15.74 -3.82
N GLN A 223 3.58 -15.69 -3.45
CA GLN A 223 4.63 -16.52 -4.03
C GLN A 223 4.23 -18.00 -4.07
N ASN A 224 4.70 -18.69 -5.10
CA ASN A 224 4.41 -20.12 -5.34
C ASN A 224 2.92 -20.48 -5.48
N GLY A 225 2.02 -19.50 -5.67
CA GLY A 225 0.59 -19.74 -5.82
C GLY A 225 -0.08 -20.21 -4.54
N MET A 226 0.45 -19.80 -3.38
CA MET A 226 -0.22 -19.98 -2.10
C MET A 226 -1.58 -19.28 -2.12
N LYS A 227 -2.57 -19.84 -1.41
CA LYS A 227 -3.94 -19.33 -1.47
C LYS A 227 -4.21 -18.25 -0.43
N THR A 228 -3.39 -18.23 0.62
CA THR A 228 -3.56 -17.33 1.75
C THR A 228 -2.22 -16.77 2.20
N MET A 229 -2.24 -15.61 2.86
CA MET A 229 -1.04 -14.98 3.39
C MET A 229 -0.35 -15.88 4.42
N MET A 230 -1.09 -16.62 5.25
CA MET A 230 -0.49 -17.52 6.24
C MET A 230 0.28 -18.69 5.62
N GLU A 231 -0.14 -19.18 4.45
CA GLU A 231 0.59 -20.22 3.71
C GLU A 231 1.87 -19.70 3.05
N SER A 232 2.00 -18.37 2.93
CA SER A 232 3.17 -17.71 2.40
C SER A 232 4.30 -17.59 3.44
N THR A 233 5.50 -17.24 2.98
CA THR A 233 6.66 -16.86 3.80
C THR A 233 6.55 -15.46 4.44
N CYS A 234 5.41 -14.77 4.35
CA CYS A 234 5.22 -13.43 4.90
C CYS A 234 5.65 -13.32 6.37
N VAL A 235 6.65 -12.47 6.64
CA VAL A 235 7.11 -12.17 8.01
C VAL A 235 6.26 -11.14 8.74
N SER A 236 5.19 -10.64 8.11
CA SER A 236 4.22 -9.70 8.70
C SER A 236 4.82 -8.34 9.13
N CYS A 237 5.67 -7.75 8.28
CA CYS A 237 6.27 -6.42 8.56
C CYS A 237 5.28 -5.25 8.46
N GLY A 238 4.08 -5.46 7.89
CA GLY A 238 3.01 -4.44 7.80
C GLY A 238 3.21 -3.34 6.74
N HIS A 239 4.34 -3.35 6.03
CA HIS A 239 4.66 -2.30 5.06
C HIS A 239 3.64 -2.25 3.90
N CYS A 240 3.18 -3.41 3.42
CA CYS A 240 2.14 -3.50 2.40
C CYS A 240 0.79 -2.86 2.80
N ALA A 241 0.42 -2.91 4.08
CA ALA A 241 -0.78 -2.28 4.62
C ALA A 241 -0.60 -0.77 4.84
N THR A 242 0.63 -0.33 5.11
CA THR A 242 0.98 1.08 5.27
C THR A 242 0.81 1.83 3.95
N VAL A 243 1.40 1.32 2.87
CA VAL A 243 1.41 1.97 1.54
C VAL A 243 0.10 1.81 0.76
N CYS A 244 -0.81 0.94 1.24
CA CYS A 244 -2.07 0.66 0.54
C CYS A 244 -2.97 1.91 0.56
N PRO A 245 -3.36 2.46 -0.61
CA PRO A 245 -4.17 3.68 -0.69
C PRO A 245 -5.64 3.44 -0.29
N THR A 246 -6.07 2.18 -0.24
CA THR A 246 -7.45 1.77 0.04
C THR A 246 -7.53 0.86 1.26
N GLY A 247 -8.73 0.34 1.54
CA GLY A 247 -8.96 -0.66 2.58
C GLY A 247 -8.62 -2.09 2.18
N ALA A 248 -7.89 -2.32 1.10
CA ALA A 248 -7.59 -3.66 0.61
C ALA A 248 -6.60 -4.42 1.50
N LEU A 249 -5.61 -3.74 2.07
CA LEU A 249 -4.70 -4.32 3.06
C LEU A 249 -4.79 -3.51 4.36
N LEU A 250 -5.13 -4.17 5.46
CA LEU A 250 -5.25 -3.55 6.78
C LEU A 250 -4.53 -4.39 7.83
N GLU A 251 -3.96 -3.71 8.82
CA GLU A 251 -3.50 -4.38 10.03
C GLU A 251 -4.70 -4.87 10.84
N GLN A 252 -4.63 -6.08 11.40
CA GLN A 252 -5.71 -6.72 12.17
C GLN A 252 -6.30 -5.82 13.26
N GLY A 253 -5.46 -5.06 13.96
CA GLY A 253 -5.89 -4.10 15.00
C GLY A 253 -6.66 -2.88 14.47
N LEU A 254 -6.66 -2.65 13.15
CA LEU A 254 -7.25 -1.49 12.49
C LEU A 254 -8.40 -1.84 11.54
N VAL A 255 -8.72 -3.12 11.35
CA VAL A 255 -9.76 -3.61 10.42
C VAL A 255 -11.11 -2.93 10.64
N ASP A 256 -11.50 -2.80 11.91
CA ASP A 256 -12.77 -2.18 12.33
C ASP A 256 -12.61 -0.80 13.00
N ALA A 257 -11.41 -0.20 12.95
CA ALA A 257 -11.11 1.01 13.71
C ALA A 257 -11.99 2.22 13.35
N THR A 258 -12.48 2.27 12.12
CA THR A 258 -13.27 3.39 11.56
C THR A 258 -14.70 2.98 11.19
N THR A 259 -15.12 1.76 11.55
CA THR A 259 -16.46 1.28 11.27
C THR A 259 -17.45 1.86 12.27
N LEU A 260 -18.71 2.01 11.87
CA LEU A 260 -19.74 2.42 12.82
C LEU A 260 -19.88 1.30 13.88
N PRO A 261 -19.95 1.64 15.18
CA PRO A 261 -20.03 0.66 16.27
C PRO A 261 -21.45 0.09 16.40
N VAL A 262 -21.97 -0.47 15.30
CA VAL A 262 -23.29 -1.08 15.18
C VAL A 262 -23.08 -2.58 14.97
N PRO A 263 -23.78 -3.46 15.70
CA PRO A 263 -23.65 -4.90 15.53
C PRO A 263 -23.85 -5.34 14.08
N GLY A 264 -22.90 -6.12 13.55
CA GLY A 264 -22.93 -6.60 12.16
C GLY A 264 -22.53 -5.57 11.11
N PHE A 265 -21.92 -4.46 11.54
CA PHE A 265 -21.39 -3.40 10.68
C PHE A 265 -19.86 -3.35 10.80
N THR A 266 -19.21 -4.26 10.10
CA THR A 266 -17.78 -4.57 10.20
C THR A 266 -17.16 -4.66 8.81
N HIS A 267 -15.84 -4.65 8.72
CA HIS A 267 -15.16 -4.84 7.43
C HIS A 267 -15.66 -6.06 6.68
N LYS A 268 -15.98 -7.14 7.40
CA LYS A 268 -16.53 -8.41 6.89
C LYS A 268 -17.76 -8.26 5.98
N ASN A 269 -18.49 -7.15 6.06
CA ASN A 269 -19.61 -6.85 5.15
C ASN A 269 -19.19 -6.63 3.69
N SER A 270 -17.89 -6.52 3.39
CA SER A 270 -17.38 -6.36 2.02
C SER A 270 -17.14 -7.66 1.25
N ALA A 271 -17.47 -8.82 1.83
CA ALA A 271 -17.24 -10.13 1.22
C ALA A 271 -18.34 -11.16 1.53
N GLU A 272 -18.37 -12.24 0.75
CA GLU A 272 -19.29 -13.40 0.95
C GLU A 272 -18.72 -14.50 1.85
N GLY A 273 -17.51 -14.31 2.38
CA GLY A 273 -16.86 -15.25 3.28
C GLY A 273 -15.52 -14.74 3.82
N ILE A 274 -14.93 -15.51 4.71
CA ILE A 274 -13.64 -15.22 5.32
C ILE A 274 -12.82 -16.50 5.33
N VAL A 275 -11.58 -16.40 4.87
CA VAL A 275 -10.58 -17.47 4.98
C VAL A 275 -9.75 -17.21 6.22
N GLY A 276 -9.51 -18.24 7.04
CA GLY A 276 -8.66 -18.10 8.23
C GLY A 276 -9.38 -17.85 9.56
N GLU A 277 -10.71 -17.93 9.61
CA GLU A 277 -11.51 -17.75 10.85
C GLU A 277 -11.09 -18.68 12.02
N GLU A 278 -10.29 -19.72 11.77
CA GLU A 278 -9.76 -20.62 12.81
C GLU A 278 -8.83 -19.91 13.82
N TYR A 279 -8.29 -18.73 13.51
CA TYR A 279 -7.41 -17.99 14.42
C TYR A 279 -8.15 -17.21 15.52
N GLU A 280 -9.46 -16.95 15.39
CA GLU A 280 -10.28 -16.22 16.39
C GLU A 280 -10.38 -16.93 17.76
N HIS A 281 -9.75 -18.09 17.96
CA HIS A 281 -9.81 -18.88 19.20
C HIS A 281 -8.52 -18.96 20.03
N GLN A 282 -7.48 -18.19 19.67
CA GLN A 282 -6.39 -17.97 20.61
C GLN A 282 -6.67 -16.67 21.37
N PRO A 283 -7.09 -16.72 22.65
CA PRO A 283 -7.18 -15.50 23.44
C PRO A 283 -5.80 -14.84 23.37
N THR A 284 -5.76 -13.60 22.90
CA THR A 284 -4.58 -12.76 22.98
C THR A 284 -4.15 -12.74 24.44
N GLN A 285 -3.19 -13.59 24.78
CA GLN A 285 -2.46 -13.44 26.03
C GLN A 285 -1.67 -12.16 25.83
N MET A 286 -2.28 -11.03 26.18
CA MET A 286 -1.53 -9.82 26.45
C MET A 286 -0.40 -10.24 27.37
N THR A 287 0.84 -10.03 26.92
CA THR A 287 2.00 -10.21 27.80
C THR A 287 1.66 -9.45 29.07
N PRO A 288 1.58 -10.13 30.23
CA PRO A 288 1.12 -9.48 31.44
C PRO A 288 1.99 -8.26 31.66
N MET A 289 1.32 -7.11 31.81
CA MET A 289 1.96 -5.86 32.19
C MET A 289 2.87 -6.18 33.38
N LYS A 290 4.11 -5.70 33.34
CA LYS A 290 5.15 -6.01 34.32
C LYS A 290 4.85 -5.30 35.65
N SER A 291 3.69 -5.54 36.25
CA SER A 291 3.23 -4.92 37.50
C SER A 291 3.48 -5.75 38.75
N ASP A 292 3.96 -6.99 38.64
CA ASP A 292 4.11 -7.90 39.78
C ASP A 292 5.44 -8.65 39.83
N LEU A 293 6.53 -7.99 39.41
CA LEU A 293 7.86 -8.38 39.86
C LEU A 293 8.27 -7.41 40.97
N ASP A 294 8.27 -7.95 42.20
CA ASP A 294 8.83 -7.34 43.40
C ASP A 294 10.02 -6.44 43.06
N THR A 295 9.83 -5.14 43.25
CA THR A 295 10.92 -4.17 43.27
C THR A 295 11.69 -4.35 44.59
N GLN A 296 12.41 -5.46 44.72
CA GLN A 296 13.58 -5.51 45.60
C GLN A 296 14.77 -4.90 44.87
N ASN A 297 14.62 -3.63 44.49
CA ASN A 297 15.75 -2.78 44.16
C ASN A 297 16.06 -2.01 45.44
N GLU A 298 16.71 -2.67 46.40
CA GLU A 298 17.38 -1.95 47.47
C GLU A 298 18.38 -0.99 46.81
N PRO A 299 18.37 0.30 47.14
CA PRO A 299 19.34 1.22 46.57
C PRO A 299 20.72 0.79 47.07
N LEU A 300 21.55 0.29 46.15
CA LEU A 300 22.98 0.19 46.38
C LEU A 300 23.48 1.61 46.65
N ALA A 301 23.70 1.93 47.92
CA ALA A 301 24.36 3.16 48.34
C ALA A 301 25.76 3.15 47.71
N SER A 302 25.90 3.86 46.58
CA SER A 302 27.21 4.14 46.02
C SER A 302 27.86 5.17 46.93
N GLU A 303 28.79 4.72 47.78
CA GLU A 303 29.74 5.60 48.46
C GLU A 303 30.59 6.28 47.38
N TRP A 304 30.23 7.51 47.03
CA TRP A 304 31.08 8.37 46.21
C TRP A 304 32.13 8.97 47.16
N PRO A 305 33.44 8.73 46.95
CA PRO A 305 34.45 9.34 47.78
C PRO A 305 34.41 10.86 47.60
N ALA A 306 34.20 11.57 48.71
CA ALA A 306 34.23 13.01 48.79
C ALA A 306 35.59 13.53 48.28
N THR A 307 35.56 14.37 47.25
CA THR A 307 36.70 15.21 46.90
C THR A 307 36.83 16.29 47.97
N GLU A 308 37.73 16.08 48.93
CA GLU A 308 38.26 17.16 49.75
C GLU A 308 39.07 18.09 48.85
N GLY A 309 38.54 19.29 48.65
CA GLY A 309 39.36 20.44 48.31
C GLY A 309 39.69 21.16 49.61
N ASP A 310 40.98 21.40 49.83
CA ASP A 310 41.49 22.49 50.65
C ASP A 310 42.89 22.87 50.11
N ASP A 311 43.06 24.16 49.85
CA ASP A 311 44.29 24.99 49.76
C ASP A 311 45.59 24.43 49.12
#